data_AF-A0A950JHK6-F1
#
_entry.id   AF-A0A950JHK6-F1
#
_cell.length_a   1.000
_cell.length_b   1.000
_cell.length_c   1.000
_cell.angle_alpha   90.00
_cell.angle_beta   90.00
_cell.angle_gamma   90.00
#
_symmetry.space_group_name_H-M   'P 1'
#
loop_
_entity.id
_entity.type
_entity.pdbx_description
1 polymer ?
#
loop_
_entity_poly.entity_id
_entity_poly.type
_entity_poly.pdbx_seq_one_letter_code
_entity_poly.pdbx_strand_id
1 'polypeptide(L)'
;MHDLSRRALLVGVVAASGARLAVPAAAQQTDAPPPAATPTPAPFGYQDIVKRARDLAATPFDNAIPPLPDGLATLDFDGWRDIRFKSDKPLLGQDGANFRLELFHLGHLYKRPVVINVLRDGIPAPIPYAANLFDYGRAKLGPLPINLGFAGFRLRFPLNAPHIWDEVIAFLGASYFRFLGRGQRYGLSARGLVIGAPPRLNEEFPFFREFWIETPDATAEHIVIYALLDGESATGAFRFDLNPGQETFIDVNATLFARKPTPALGLAPLSSMYFVGKADRRYADDFRGELHDSDGLLMHTGAGEWIWRPLSNP
;
A
#
# COMPACT_ATOMS: atom_id res chain seq x y z
N MET A 1 -32.53 -60.06 -2.16
CA MET A 1 -32.45 -61.33 -1.41
C MET A 1 -31.05 -61.88 -1.57
N HIS A 2 -30.37 -62.10 -0.44
CA HIS A 2 -29.10 -62.81 -0.20
C HIS A 2 -27.82 -62.19 -0.79
N ASP A 3 -27.02 -61.46 -0.01
CA ASP A 3 -26.21 -61.80 1.18
C ASP A 3 -24.78 -62.24 0.83
N LEU A 4 -23.84 -61.41 1.25
CA LEU A 4 -22.40 -61.66 1.28
C LEU A 4 -22.06 -62.71 2.33
N SER A 5 -21.07 -63.56 2.06
CA SER A 5 -20.29 -64.19 3.13
C SER A 5 -18.83 -64.40 2.75
N ARG A 6 -17.97 -63.82 3.59
CA ARG A 6 -16.53 -64.06 3.73
C ARG A 6 -16.34 -65.19 4.75
N ARG A 7 -15.58 -66.24 4.42
CA ARG A 7 -14.53 -66.87 5.26
C ARG A 7 -14.25 -68.32 4.84
N ALA A 8 -12.97 -68.66 5.02
CA ALA A 8 -12.45 -69.99 5.34
C ALA A 8 -12.29 -70.95 4.15
N LEU A 9 -11.22 -71.72 4.01
CA LEU A 9 -9.97 -71.91 4.75
C LEU A 9 -9.14 -72.85 3.82
N LEU A 10 -7.88 -72.55 3.51
CA LEU A 10 -6.67 -73.29 3.94
C LEU A 10 -6.41 -74.71 3.36
N VAL A 11 -5.09 -74.99 3.31
CA VAL A 11 -4.38 -76.28 3.18
C VAL A 11 -4.07 -76.69 1.72
N GLY A 12 -2.82 -76.91 1.28
CA GLY A 12 -1.50 -76.93 1.92
C GLY A 12 -0.45 -77.62 1.02
N VAL A 13 0.85 -77.40 1.34
CA VAL A 13 2.02 -78.32 1.19
C VAL A 13 2.49 -78.63 -0.27
N VAL A 14 3.56 -78.01 -0.81
CA VAL A 14 5.05 -78.23 -0.69
C VAL A 14 5.66 -79.22 -1.72
N ALA A 15 6.78 -78.76 -2.33
CA ALA A 15 7.89 -79.50 -2.98
C ALA A 15 7.61 -80.18 -4.34
N ALA A 16 8.47 -80.20 -5.35
CA ALA A 16 9.80 -79.63 -5.60
C ALA A 16 10.12 -79.87 -7.11
N SER A 17 11.23 -79.26 -7.57
CA SER A 17 12.08 -79.74 -8.67
C SER A 17 11.77 -79.27 -10.10
N GLY A 18 12.45 -78.20 -10.49
CA GLY A 18 13.48 -78.28 -11.53
C GLY A 18 13.05 -78.52 -12.99
N ALA A 19 12.88 -77.43 -13.74
CA ALA A 19 13.34 -77.35 -15.12
C ALA A 19 13.54 -75.87 -15.50
N ARG A 20 14.77 -75.52 -15.88
CA ARG A 20 15.10 -74.21 -16.44
C ARG A 20 14.48 -74.11 -17.83
N LEU A 21 13.39 -73.38 -17.95
CA LEU A 21 12.93 -72.83 -19.23
C LEU A 21 13.39 -71.38 -19.30
N ALA A 22 14.26 -71.08 -20.27
CA ALA A 22 14.65 -69.72 -20.59
C ALA A 22 13.42 -68.98 -21.13
N VAL A 23 12.75 -68.23 -20.25
CA VAL A 23 11.72 -67.27 -20.63
C VAL A 23 12.45 -66.01 -21.09
N PRO A 24 12.18 -65.47 -22.29
CA PRO A 24 12.76 -64.20 -22.69
C PRO A 24 12.33 -63.13 -21.68
N ALA A 25 13.29 -62.41 -21.12
CA ALA A 25 13.02 -61.30 -20.23
C ALA A 25 12.24 -60.23 -21.00
N ALA A 26 10.92 -60.22 -20.84
CA ALA A 26 10.12 -59.04 -21.13
C ALA A 26 10.57 -57.98 -20.12
N ALA A 27 11.31 -56.98 -20.60
CA ALA A 27 11.61 -55.81 -19.81
C ALA A 27 10.27 -55.19 -19.40
N GLN A 28 9.89 -55.35 -18.13
CA GLN A 28 8.83 -54.55 -17.54
C GLN A 28 9.31 -53.11 -17.60
N GLN A 29 8.72 -52.34 -18.51
CA GLN A 29 8.74 -50.89 -18.48
C GLN A 29 8.11 -50.50 -17.15
N THR A 30 8.94 -50.27 -16.14
CA THR A 30 8.53 -49.55 -14.94
C THR A 30 8.24 -48.14 -15.41
N ASP A 31 6.96 -47.82 -15.61
CA ASP A 31 6.52 -46.44 -15.78
C ASP A 31 7.05 -45.65 -14.58
N ALA A 32 8.02 -44.77 -14.87
CA ALA A 32 8.51 -43.83 -13.89
C ALA A 32 7.30 -42.99 -13.43
N PRO A 33 7.15 -42.70 -12.13
CA PRO A 33 6.13 -41.78 -11.67
C PRO A 33 6.25 -40.48 -12.47
N PRO A 34 5.14 -39.90 -12.98
CA PRO A 34 5.21 -38.64 -13.69
C PRO A 34 5.95 -37.62 -12.81
N PRO A 35 6.88 -36.83 -13.38
CA PRO A 35 7.63 -35.85 -12.61
C PRO A 35 6.63 -34.98 -11.86
N ALA A 36 6.80 -34.89 -10.53
CA ALA A 36 5.98 -34.04 -9.69
C ALA A 36 5.97 -32.64 -10.30
N ALA A 37 4.78 -32.16 -10.70
CA ALA A 37 4.64 -30.83 -11.24
C ALA A 37 5.21 -29.84 -10.22
N THR A 38 6.26 -29.12 -10.61
CA THR A 38 6.81 -28.04 -9.78
C THR A 38 5.66 -27.07 -9.50
N PRO A 39 5.27 -26.83 -8.23
CA PRO A 39 4.15 -25.96 -7.94
C PRO A 39 4.47 -24.58 -8.51
N THR A 40 3.60 -24.07 -9.39
CA THR A 40 3.69 -22.69 -9.86
C THR A 40 3.65 -21.79 -8.62
N PRO A 41 4.62 -20.87 -8.46
CA PRO A 41 4.60 -19.94 -7.33
C PRO A 41 3.26 -19.21 -7.30
N ALA A 42 2.66 -19.12 -6.12
CA ALA A 42 1.44 -18.35 -5.95
C ALA A 42 1.69 -16.88 -6.31
N PRO A 43 0.73 -16.19 -6.94
CA PRO A 43 0.85 -14.77 -7.25
C PRO A 43 1.01 -13.96 -5.96
N PHE A 44 1.83 -12.90 -6.02
CA PHE A 44 2.02 -11.99 -4.90
C PHE A 44 0.69 -11.33 -4.52
N GLY A 45 0.40 -11.24 -3.23
CA GLY A 45 -0.81 -10.60 -2.74
C GLY A 45 -0.74 -10.20 -1.27
N TYR A 46 -1.91 -9.89 -0.69
CA TYR A 46 -2.01 -9.35 0.67
C TYR A 46 -1.31 -10.21 1.74
N GLN A 47 -1.39 -11.53 1.63
CA GLN A 47 -0.79 -12.44 2.62
C GLN A 47 0.75 -12.38 2.65
N ASP A 48 1.39 -12.09 1.52
CA ASP A 48 2.84 -11.88 1.48
C ASP A 48 3.23 -10.65 2.32
N ILE A 49 2.41 -9.61 2.28
CA ILE A 49 2.62 -8.37 3.01
C ILE A 49 2.34 -8.58 4.50
N VAL A 50 1.30 -9.33 4.84
CA VAL A 50 1.02 -9.76 6.22
C VAL A 50 2.22 -10.52 6.79
N LYS A 51 2.79 -11.47 6.03
CA LYS A 51 3.99 -12.18 6.42
C LYS A 51 5.17 -11.22 6.64
N ARG A 52 5.43 -10.31 5.70
CA ARG A 52 6.51 -9.33 5.81
C ARG A 52 6.34 -8.38 7.01
N ALA A 53 5.12 -7.93 7.29
CA ALA A 53 4.83 -7.09 8.45
C ALA A 53 5.10 -7.84 9.77
N ARG A 54 4.69 -9.11 9.85
CA ARG A 54 4.98 -9.99 10.99
C ARG A 54 6.48 -10.17 11.20
N ASP A 55 7.21 -10.45 10.12
CA ASP A 55 8.66 -10.64 10.16
C ASP A 55 9.36 -9.36 10.66
N LEU A 56 8.94 -8.18 10.20
CA LEU A 56 9.46 -6.89 10.68
C LEU A 56 9.13 -6.62 12.16
N ALA A 57 7.97 -7.04 12.65
CA ALA A 57 7.63 -6.87 14.07
C ALA A 57 8.55 -7.67 15.00
N ALA A 58 9.19 -8.73 14.50
CA ALA A 58 10.13 -9.57 15.25
C ALA A 58 11.56 -9.03 15.30
N THR A 59 11.87 -7.94 14.60
CA THR A 59 13.19 -7.30 14.59
C THR A 59 13.14 -5.90 15.21
N PRO A 60 14.26 -5.38 15.77
CA PRO A 60 14.35 -4.00 16.20
C PRO A 60 13.99 -3.02 15.09
N PHE A 61 13.38 -1.88 15.45
CA PHE A 61 13.07 -0.82 14.49
C PHE A 61 14.36 -0.15 14.01
N ASP A 62 14.51 -0.04 12.70
CA ASP A 62 15.56 0.78 12.08
C ASP A 62 14.97 2.11 11.61
N ASN A 63 15.32 3.19 12.32
CA ASN A 63 14.89 4.54 11.98
C ASN A 63 15.87 5.26 11.03
N ALA A 64 16.94 4.61 10.57
CA ALA A 64 17.92 5.24 9.70
C ALA A 64 17.26 5.81 8.43
N ILE A 65 17.69 7.01 8.06
CA ILE A 65 17.31 7.68 6.80
C ILE A 65 18.61 7.87 6.03
N PRO A 66 18.73 7.34 4.80
CA PRO A 66 19.88 7.62 3.96
C PRO A 66 20.07 9.14 3.79
N PRO A 67 21.30 9.67 3.93
CA PRO A 67 21.54 11.09 3.75
C PRO A 67 21.22 11.51 2.31
N LEU A 68 20.54 12.64 2.16
CA LEU A 68 20.30 13.23 0.84
C LEU A 68 21.55 13.95 0.34
N PRO A 69 21.80 13.97 -0.98
CA PRO A 69 22.78 14.86 -1.60
C PRO A 69 22.52 16.33 -1.23
N ASP A 70 23.58 17.14 -1.14
CA ASP A 70 23.53 18.52 -0.63
C ASP A 70 22.45 19.40 -1.30
N GLY A 71 22.29 19.27 -2.62
CA GLY A 71 21.30 20.03 -3.38
C GLY A 71 19.86 19.70 -2.98
N LEU A 72 19.58 18.48 -2.52
CA LEU A 72 18.28 18.08 -1.98
C LEU A 72 18.16 18.33 -0.48
N ALA A 73 19.26 18.20 0.26
CA ALA A 73 19.28 18.40 1.71
C ALA A 73 18.99 19.85 2.12
N THR A 74 19.38 20.81 1.27
CA THR A 74 19.19 22.26 1.48
C THR A 74 18.02 22.85 0.71
N LEU A 75 17.24 22.01 0.02
CA LEU A 75 16.12 22.44 -0.83
C LEU A 75 14.97 23.00 0.02
N ASP A 76 14.55 24.24 -0.30
CA ASP A 76 13.39 24.86 0.30
C ASP A 76 12.07 24.40 -0.36
N PHE A 77 10.94 24.89 0.16
CA PHE A 77 9.62 24.50 -0.34
C PHE A 77 9.42 24.87 -1.81
N ASP A 78 9.81 26.09 -2.20
CA ASP A 78 9.61 26.56 -3.57
C ASP A 78 10.46 25.77 -4.57
N GLY A 79 11.71 25.48 -4.21
CA GLY A 79 12.60 24.63 -5.00
C GLY A 79 12.06 23.20 -5.12
N TRP A 80 11.53 22.62 -4.03
CA TRP A 80 10.93 21.29 -4.08
C TRP A 80 9.66 21.24 -4.92
N ARG A 81 8.80 22.26 -4.82
CA ARG A 81 7.56 22.38 -5.61
C ARG A 81 7.83 22.54 -7.11
N ASP A 82 8.97 23.13 -7.48
CA ASP A 82 9.37 23.28 -8.88
C ASP A 82 9.76 21.93 -9.53
N ILE A 83 10.07 20.89 -8.74
CA ILE A 83 10.35 19.54 -9.25
C ILE A 83 9.03 18.84 -9.63
N ARG A 84 8.91 18.44 -10.90
CA ARG A 84 7.70 17.80 -11.45
C ARG A 84 8.02 16.48 -12.13
N PHE A 85 7.17 15.50 -11.90
CA PHE A 85 7.23 14.24 -12.65
C PHE A 85 6.88 14.49 -14.12
N LYS A 86 7.61 13.86 -15.04
CA LYS A 86 7.30 13.87 -16.48
C LYS A 86 6.32 12.74 -16.79
N SER A 87 5.09 13.11 -17.08
CA SER A 87 4.00 12.15 -17.33
C SER A 87 3.92 11.72 -18.81
N ASP A 88 5.05 11.73 -19.51
CA ASP A 88 5.16 11.42 -20.95
C ASP A 88 5.03 9.92 -21.24
N LYS A 89 5.42 9.06 -20.28
CA LYS A 89 5.27 7.60 -20.37
C LYS A 89 4.51 7.05 -19.16
N PRO A 90 3.51 6.19 -19.37
CA PRO A 90 2.79 5.58 -18.27
C PRO A 90 3.70 4.58 -17.53
N LEU A 91 3.83 4.75 -16.22
CA LEU A 91 4.44 3.76 -15.33
C LEU A 91 3.50 2.58 -15.06
N LEU A 92 2.20 2.85 -15.18
CA LEU A 92 1.10 1.94 -14.84
C LEU A 92 0.21 1.76 -16.06
N GLY A 93 -0.15 0.51 -16.37
CA GLY A 93 -1.02 0.19 -17.50
C GLY A 93 -0.41 0.54 -18.86
N GLN A 94 -1.28 0.78 -19.83
CA GLN A 94 -0.94 1.15 -21.20
C GLN A 94 -1.29 2.63 -21.48
N ASP A 95 -0.82 3.17 -22.61
CA ASP A 95 -1.20 4.51 -23.03
C ASP A 95 -2.72 4.65 -23.14
N GLY A 96 -3.25 5.76 -22.60
CA GLY A 96 -4.68 6.03 -22.58
C GLY A 96 -5.46 5.35 -21.44
N ALA A 97 -4.81 4.58 -20.56
CA ALA A 97 -5.47 4.00 -19.39
C ALA A 97 -6.07 5.07 -18.46
N ASN A 98 -7.16 4.71 -17.79
CA ASN A 98 -7.85 5.57 -16.83
C ASN A 98 -6.94 5.97 -15.67
N PHE A 99 -6.20 5.01 -15.11
CA PHE A 99 -5.26 5.28 -14.02
C PHE A 99 -3.88 5.63 -14.55
N ARG A 100 -3.29 6.71 -14.01
CA ARG A 100 -1.88 7.05 -14.21
C ARG A 100 -1.17 7.18 -12.88
N LEU A 101 0.06 6.67 -12.82
CA LEU A 101 0.94 6.77 -11.66
C LEU A 101 1.96 7.87 -11.87
N GLU A 102 2.08 8.77 -10.91
CA GLU A 102 3.15 9.78 -10.85
C GLU A 102 3.89 9.69 -9.51
N LEU A 103 5.18 9.97 -9.54
CA LEU A 103 6.07 9.80 -8.39
C LEU A 103 6.42 11.16 -7.78
N PHE A 104 6.56 11.22 -6.45
CA PHE A 104 7.08 12.38 -5.76
C PHE A 104 8.60 12.26 -5.58
N HIS A 105 9.31 13.36 -5.80
CA HIS A 105 10.76 13.43 -5.59
C HIS A 105 11.08 13.67 -4.10
N LEU A 106 12.20 13.10 -3.63
CA LEU A 106 12.75 13.42 -2.30
C LEU A 106 13.17 14.89 -2.21
N GLY A 107 13.21 15.44 -1.00
CA GLY A 107 13.64 16.80 -0.72
C GLY A 107 12.71 17.52 0.25
N HIS A 108 13.16 18.69 0.73
CA HIS A 108 12.44 19.48 1.73
C HIS A 108 12.08 18.63 2.97
N LEU A 109 10.78 18.39 3.23
CA LEU A 109 10.30 17.57 4.35
C LEU A 109 10.39 16.06 4.06
N TYR A 110 10.44 15.64 2.80
CA TYR A 110 10.34 14.24 2.38
C TYR A 110 11.72 13.64 2.15
N LYS A 111 12.36 13.24 3.24
CA LYS A 111 13.74 12.74 3.23
C LYS A 111 13.85 11.23 3.21
N ARG A 112 12.79 10.53 3.61
CA ARG A 112 12.76 9.07 3.70
C ARG A 112 12.28 8.48 2.37
N PRO A 113 13.09 7.64 1.70
CA PRO A 113 12.64 6.96 0.48
C PRO A 113 11.60 5.88 0.79
N VAL A 114 10.67 5.71 -0.14
CA VAL A 114 9.72 4.59 -0.18
C VAL A 114 9.95 3.77 -1.44
N VAL A 115 9.82 2.45 -1.32
CA VAL A 115 9.89 1.54 -2.47
C VAL A 115 8.51 1.45 -3.11
N ILE A 116 8.44 1.59 -4.44
CA ILE A 116 7.17 1.54 -5.17
C ILE A 116 7.29 0.46 -6.22
N ASN A 117 6.44 -0.55 -6.12
CA ASN A 117 6.36 -1.66 -7.05
C ASN A 117 5.08 -1.55 -7.88
N VAL A 118 5.17 -1.97 -9.13
CA VAL A 118 4.01 -2.27 -9.97
C VAL A 118 3.82 -3.78 -9.95
N LEU A 119 2.58 -4.23 -9.75
CA LEU A 119 2.20 -5.63 -9.76
C LEU A 119 1.55 -5.94 -11.11
N ARG A 120 2.20 -6.75 -11.94
CA ARG A 120 1.70 -7.21 -13.25
C ARG A 120 1.49 -8.71 -13.18
N ASP A 121 0.26 -9.18 -13.36
CA ASP A 121 -0.10 -10.60 -13.31
C ASP A 121 0.40 -11.31 -12.03
N GLY A 122 0.33 -10.63 -10.88
CA GLY A 122 0.79 -11.17 -9.61
C GLY A 122 2.32 -11.16 -9.43
N ILE A 123 3.08 -10.54 -10.33
CA ILE A 123 4.55 -10.42 -10.26
C ILE A 123 4.94 -8.97 -9.89
N PRO A 124 5.54 -8.76 -8.70
CA PRO A 124 5.95 -7.43 -8.28
C PRO A 124 7.25 -7.01 -8.98
N ALA A 125 7.27 -5.80 -9.53
CA ALA A 125 8.45 -5.19 -10.14
C ALA A 125 8.70 -3.79 -9.55
N PRO A 126 9.87 -3.53 -8.92
CA PRO A 126 10.17 -2.20 -8.39
C PRO A 126 10.37 -1.21 -9.53
N ILE A 127 9.86 0.01 -9.35
CA ILE A 127 10.19 1.12 -10.25
C ILE A 127 11.58 1.64 -9.83
N PRO A 128 12.61 1.55 -10.69
CA PRO A 128 13.91 2.11 -10.36
C PRO A 128 13.85 3.64 -10.39
N TYR A 129 14.56 4.27 -9.47
CA TYR A 129 14.78 5.71 -9.54
C TYR A 129 15.59 6.05 -10.79
N ALA A 130 15.15 7.08 -11.51
CA ALA A 130 15.92 7.68 -12.58
C ALA A 130 15.69 9.19 -12.59
N ALA A 131 16.77 9.96 -12.61
CA ALA A 131 16.70 11.41 -12.53
C ALA A 131 15.96 12.03 -13.74
N ASN A 132 15.95 11.36 -14.89
CA ASN A 132 15.28 11.81 -16.10
C ASN A 132 13.74 11.73 -16.03
N LEU A 133 13.17 11.01 -15.06
CA LEU A 133 11.73 10.98 -14.78
C LEU A 133 11.17 12.33 -14.32
N PHE A 134 12.04 13.27 -13.94
CA PHE A 134 11.65 14.55 -13.39
C PHE A 134 12.15 15.71 -14.26
N ASP A 135 11.35 16.76 -14.30
CA ASP A 135 11.77 18.12 -14.62
C ASP A 135 12.08 18.82 -13.28
N TYR A 136 13.27 19.41 -13.18
CA TYR A 136 13.73 20.08 -11.97
C TYR A 136 13.44 21.58 -11.98
N GLY A 137 12.91 22.11 -13.09
CA GLY A 137 12.64 23.53 -13.26
C GLY A 137 13.89 24.36 -12.96
N ARG A 138 13.82 25.18 -11.90
CA ARG A 138 14.92 26.06 -11.48
C ARG A 138 15.85 25.42 -10.43
N ALA A 139 15.49 24.26 -9.88
CA ALA A 139 16.25 23.59 -8.84
C ALA A 139 17.60 23.09 -9.39
N LYS A 140 18.70 23.52 -8.76
CA LYS A 140 20.06 23.11 -9.11
C LYS A 140 20.57 22.08 -8.12
N LEU A 141 20.28 20.81 -8.38
CA LEU A 141 20.52 19.73 -7.41
C LEU A 141 21.91 19.08 -7.50
N GLY A 142 22.64 19.32 -8.59
CA GLY A 142 23.88 18.59 -8.87
C GLY A 142 23.62 17.13 -9.28
N PRO A 143 24.66 16.27 -9.28
CA PRO A 143 24.51 14.86 -9.62
C PRO A 143 23.69 14.10 -8.56
N LEU A 144 22.74 13.29 -9.01
CA LEU A 144 21.86 12.51 -8.14
C LEU A 144 22.23 11.01 -8.19
N PRO A 145 22.29 10.31 -7.04
CA PRO A 145 22.53 8.88 -7.00
C PRO A 145 21.43 8.07 -7.73
N ILE A 146 21.82 6.97 -8.37
CA ILE A 146 20.87 6.08 -9.08
C ILE A 146 19.92 5.33 -8.12
N ASN A 147 20.29 5.21 -6.86
CA ASN A 147 19.53 4.51 -5.82
C ASN A 147 18.84 5.48 -4.84
N LEU A 148 18.59 6.73 -5.26
CA LEU A 148 18.01 7.77 -4.40
C LEU A 148 16.61 7.40 -3.89
N GLY A 149 15.76 6.84 -4.75
CA GLY A 149 14.38 6.45 -4.43
C GLY A 149 13.37 7.58 -4.59
N PHE A 150 12.15 7.37 -4.08
CA PHE A 150 11.02 8.29 -4.21
C PHE A 150 10.46 8.70 -2.85
N ALA A 151 9.85 9.87 -2.76
CA ALA A 151 9.19 10.34 -1.54
C ALA A 151 7.80 9.71 -1.31
N GLY A 152 7.17 9.24 -2.38
CA GLY A 152 5.78 8.82 -2.40
C GLY A 152 5.27 8.77 -3.84
N PHE A 153 3.96 8.63 -3.99
CA PHE A 153 3.30 8.68 -5.29
C PHE A 153 1.91 9.28 -5.21
N ARG A 154 1.36 9.61 -6.39
CA ARG A 154 -0.05 9.93 -6.57
C ARG A 154 -0.60 9.13 -7.74
N LEU A 155 -1.90 8.85 -7.68
CA LEU A 155 -2.64 8.36 -8.82
C LEU A 155 -3.50 9.47 -9.41
N ARG A 156 -3.61 9.45 -10.73
CA ARG A 156 -4.56 10.27 -11.47
C ARG A 156 -5.63 9.43 -12.12
N PHE A 157 -6.81 10.02 -12.25
CA PHE A 157 -8.01 9.40 -12.85
C PHE A 157 -8.87 10.49 -13.51
N PRO A 158 -9.62 10.19 -14.60
CA PRO A 158 -10.56 11.13 -15.23
C PRO A 158 -11.80 11.41 -14.37
N LEU A 159 -11.59 12.15 -13.28
CA LEU A 159 -12.60 12.38 -12.26
C LEU A 159 -13.62 13.44 -12.67
N ASN A 160 -13.13 14.55 -13.22
CA ASN A 160 -13.96 15.71 -13.56
C ASN A 160 -14.41 15.73 -15.02
N ALA A 161 -13.57 15.25 -15.95
CA ALA A 161 -13.90 15.18 -17.37
C ALA A 161 -13.12 14.07 -18.09
N PRO A 162 -13.66 13.52 -19.21
CA PRO A 162 -12.90 12.64 -20.07
C PRO A 162 -11.59 13.28 -20.53
N HIS A 163 -10.52 12.49 -20.58
CA HIS A 163 -9.17 12.92 -20.98
C HIS A 163 -8.50 13.98 -20.10
N ILE A 164 -9.06 14.31 -18.93
CA ILE A 164 -8.40 15.12 -17.90
C ILE A 164 -8.00 14.21 -16.75
N TRP A 165 -6.70 13.96 -16.58
CA TRP A 165 -6.21 13.13 -15.48
C TRP A 165 -6.05 13.97 -14.20
N ASP A 166 -7.14 14.10 -13.47
CA ASP A 166 -7.16 14.74 -12.15
C ASP A 166 -6.43 13.88 -11.13
N GLU A 167 -5.80 14.50 -10.14
CA GLU A 167 -5.27 13.77 -8.99
C GLU A 167 -6.42 13.20 -8.17
N VAL A 168 -6.40 11.89 -7.89
CA VAL A 168 -7.46 11.21 -7.14
C VAL A 168 -7.00 10.74 -5.77
N ILE A 169 -5.74 10.34 -5.63
CA ILE A 169 -5.13 10.00 -4.34
C ILE A 169 -3.64 10.30 -4.35
N ALA A 170 -3.09 10.70 -3.20
CA ALA A 170 -1.66 10.88 -2.97
C ALA A 170 -1.24 10.24 -1.65
N PHE A 171 -0.17 9.46 -1.69
CA PHE A 171 0.53 8.91 -0.53
C PHE A 171 1.89 9.60 -0.41
N LEU A 172 2.06 10.41 0.64
CA LEU A 172 3.25 11.23 0.80
C LEU A 172 3.44 11.64 2.26
N GLY A 173 4.59 11.26 2.84
CA GLY A 173 4.96 11.57 4.22
C GLY A 173 4.35 10.60 5.25
N ALA A 174 5.22 10.03 6.09
CA ALA A 174 4.85 9.00 7.09
C ALA A 174 3.85 7.97 6.51
N SER A 175 2.69 7.79 7.15
CA SER A 175 1.60 6.94 6.67
C SER A 175 0.39 7.75 6.17
N TYR A 176 0.59 9.01 5.79
CA TYR A 176 -0.48 9.90 5.34
C TYR A 176 -0.89 9.62 3.90
N PHE A 177 -2.18 9.82 3.66
CA PHE A 177 -2.72 9.91 2.31
C PHE A 177 -3.91 10.88 2.26
N ARG A 178 -4.13 11.45 1.08
CA ARG A 178 -5.26 12.32 0.76
C ARG A 178 -5.89 11.89 -0.54
N PHE A 179 -7.20 11.96 -0.64
CA PHE A 179 -7.94 11.60 -1.85
C PHE A 179 -9.08 12.58 -2.13
N LEU A 180 -9.58 12.57 -3.35
CA LEU A 180 -10.58 13.51 -3.85
C LEU A 180 -11.71 12.78 -4.58
N GLY A 181 -12.94 13.23 -4.33
CA GLY A 181 -14.11 13.03 -5.16
C GLY A 181 -14.25 14.11 -6.24
N ARG A 182 -15.21 13.93 -7.15
CA ARG A 182 -15.46 14.87 -8.25
C ARG A 182 -15.71 16.30 -7.73
N GLY A 183 -15.02 17.26 -8.34
CA GLY A 183 -15.14 18.69 -8.02
C GLY A 183 -14.51 19.10 -6.68
N GLN A 184 -13.86 18.19 -5.96
CA GLN A 184 -13.25 18.49 -4.67
C GLN A 184 -11.83 19.07 -4.82
N ARG A 185 -11.36 19.69 -3.73
CA ARG A 185 -9.97 20.11 -3.52
C ARG A 185 -9.45 19.47 -2.25
N TYR A 186 -8.13 19.38 -2.11
CA TYR A 186 -7.55 18.81 -0.89
C TYR A 186 -7.90 19.65 0.35
N GLY A 187 -8.42 18.97 1.37
CA GLY A 187 -8.56 19.46 2.73
C GLY A 187 -7.89 18.47 3.69
N LEU A 188 -8.71 17.76 4.48
CA LEU A 188 -8.24 16.78 5.47
C LEU A 188 -7.42 15.63 4.85
N SER A 189 -6.61 15.00 5.70
CA SER A 189 -5.82 13.80 5.39
C SER A 189 -6.24 12.63 6.25
N ALA A 190 -6.08 11.42 5.71
CA ALA A 190 -6.11 10.19 6.49
C ALA A 190 -4.69 9.71 6.78
N ARG A 191 -4.53 8.82 7.76
CA ARG A 191 -3.27 8.09 7.99
C ARG A 191 -3.54 6.59 8.12
N GLY A 192 -2.52 5.77 7.85
CA GLY A 192 -2.60 4.33 8.08
C GLY A 192 -2.75 3.98 9.56
N LEU A 193 -2.00 4.65 10.43
CA LEU A 193 -1.99 4.39 11.86
C LEU A 193 -1.49 5.61 12.64
N VAL A 194 -2.10 5.88 13.79
CA VAL A 194 -1.55 6.79 14.80
C VAL A 194 -1.14 5.97 16.02
N ILE A 195 0.00 6.29 16.63
CA ILE A 195 0.48 5.64 17.85
C ILE A 195 0.79 6.71 18.87
N GLY A 196 0.29 6.55 20.11
CA GLY A 196 0.66 7.45 21.20
C GLY A 196 0.01 8.84 21.16
N ALA A 197 -1.22 8.95 20.64
CA ALA A 197 -1.99 10.19 20.57
C ALA A 197 -2.31 10.81 21.97
N PRO A 198 -2.73 12.09 22.01
CA PRO A 198 -3.11 12.79 23.24
C PRO A 198 -4.05 11.98 24.14
N PRO A 199 -3.91 12.12 25.48
CA PRO A 199 -3.11 13.12 26.18
C PRO A 199 -1.62 12.76 26.37
N ARG A 200 -1.14 11.64 25.80
CA ARG A 200 0.27 11.25 25.90
C ARG A 200 1.06 12.00 24.82
N LEU A 201 2.07 12.77 25.20
CA LEU A 201 2.85 13.66 24.31
C LEU A 201 3.89 12.94 23.42
N ASN A 202 3.85 11.61 23.35
CA ASN A 202 4.83 10.82 22.62
C ASN A 202 4.18 10.18 21.40
N GLU A 203 3.70 11.01 20.48
CA GLU A 203 3.18 10.52 19.20
C GLU A 203 4.32 9.91 18.38
N GLU A 204 4.15 8.65 17.98
CA GLU A 204 5.03 7.99 17.01
C GLU A 204 4.39 8.06 15.62
N PHE A 205 5.22 8.32 14.60
CA PHE A 205 4.78 8.44 13.22
C PHE A 205 5.25 7.22 12.41
N PRO A 206 4.50 6.10 12.40
CA PRO A 206 4.80 5.01 11.50
C PRO A 206 4.66 5.46 10.05
N PHE A 207 5.46 4.85 9.17
CA PHE A 207 5.50 5.23 7.75
C PHE A 207 5.26 4.03 6.83
N PHE A 208 4.68 4.30 5.66
CA PHE A 208 4.65 3.31 4.59
C PHE A 208 6.02 3.23 3.96
N ARG A 209 6.68 2.09 4.10
CA ARG A 209 8.04 1.87 3.59
C ARG A 209 8.06 1.32 2.16
N GLU A 210 6.99 0.62 1.78
CA GLU A 210 6.90 -0.03 0.48
C GLU A 210 5.45 -0.16 0.03
N PHE A 211 5.23 -0.02 -1.28
CA PHE A 211 3.94 -0.15 -1.94
C PHE A 211 3.97 -1.15 -3.09
N TRP A 212 2.83 -1.76 -3.36
CA TRP A 212 2.56 -2.56 -4.57
C TRP A 212 1.25 -2.10 -5.18
N ILE A 213 1.32 -1.59 -6.41
CA ILE A 213 0.17 -1.05 -7.11
C ILE A 213 -0.21 -2.05 -8.20
N GLU A 214 -1.41 -2.63 -8.12
CA GLU A 214 -1.91 -3.51 -9.18
C GLU A 214 -2.03 -2.75 -10.48
N THR A 215 -1.54 -3.35 -11.57
CA THR A 215 -1.73 -2.81 -12.92
C THR A 215 -3.15 -3.10 -13.34
N PRO A 216 -4.02 -2.09 -13.44
CA PRO A 216 -5.39 -2.33 -13.80
C PRO A 216 -5.53 -2.44 -15.33
N ASP A 217 -6.66 -2.98 -15.78
CA ASP A 217 -7.07 -2.87 -17.18
C ASP A 217 -7.22 -1.40 -17.59
N ALA A 218 -7.06 -1.12 -18.90
CA ALA A 218 -7.03 0.25 -19.41
C ALA A 218 -8.31 1.05 -19.06
N THR A 219 -9.46 0.39 -19.02
CA THR A 219 -10.76 0.99 -18.73
C THR A 219 -11.22 0.76 -17.29
N ALA A 220 -10.34 0.25 -16.40
CA ALA A 220 -10.72 0.01 -15.02
C ALA A 220 -11.15 1.30 -14.33
N GLU A 221 -12.16 1.17 -13.47
CA GLU A 221 -12.70 2.25 -12.63
C GLU A 221 -12.35 2.05 -11.15
N HIS A 222 -11.56 1.01 -10.85
CA HIS A 222 -11.08 0.66 -9.53
C HIS A 222 -9.61 0.27 -9.60
N ILE A 223 -8.87 0.47 -8.52
CA ILE A 223 -7.48 0.04 -8.40
C ILE A 223 -7.15 -0.41 -6.99
N VAL A 224 -6.34 -1.47 -6.89
CA VAL A 224 -5.83 -2.00 -5.63
C VAL A 224 -4.41 -1.51 -5.39
N ILE A 225 -4.18 -1.03 -4.18
CA ILE A 225 -2.86 -0.62 -3.69
C ILE A 225 -2.60 -1.39 -2.41
N TYR A 226 -1.46 -2.03 -2.32
CA TYR A 226 -0.98 -2.59 -1.07
C TYR A 226 0.14 -1.75 -0.48
N ALA A 227 0.24 -1.73 0.84
CA ALA A 227 1.31 -1.02 1.53
C ALA A 227 1.83 -1.80 2.75
N LEU A 228 3.14 -1.71 2.97
CA LEU A 228 3.83 -2.18 4.17
C LEU A 228 4.15 -0.99 5.07
N LEU A 229 3.61 -1.00 6.28
CA LEU A 229 3.84 0.00 7.32
C LEU A 229 4.89 -0.50 8.30
N ASP A 230 5.80 0.39 8.69
CA ASP A 230 6.83 0.12 9.71
C ASP A 230 6.95 1.33 10.65
N GLY A 231 7.18 1.05 11.92
CA GLY A 231 7.24 2.04 12.97
C GLY A 231 7.77 1.44 14.26
N GLU A 232 8.21 2.29 15.18
CA GLU A 232 8.92 1.85 16.37
C GLU A 232 8.10 0.89 17.24
N SER A 233 6.81 1.18 17.44
CA SER A 233 5.93 0.34 18.26
C SER A 233 5.10 -0.68 17.48
N ALA A 234 4.90 -0.52 16.18
CA ALA A 234 4.07 -1.43 15.39
C ALA A 234 4.44 -1.44 13.90
N THR A 235 4.15 -2.57 13.25
CA THR A 235 4.20 -2.74 11.79
C THR A 235 2.80 -3.10 11.29
N GLY A 236 2.57 -3.02 9.98
CA GLY A 236 1.28 -3.37 9.42
C GLY A 236 1.27 -3.67 7.93
N ALA A 237 0.30 -4.48 7.51
CA ALA A 237 0.00 -4.78 6.13
C ALA A 237 -1.34 -4.15 5.74
N PHE A 238 -1.36 -3.33 4.71
CA PHE A 238 -2.52 -2.60 4.24
C PHE A 238 -2.89 -2.99 2.82
N ARG A 239 -4.20 -3.07 2.55
CA ARG A 239 -4.81 -3.13 1.22
C ARG A 239 -5.79 -1.97 1.14
N PHE A 240 -5.65 -1.16 0.10
CA PHE A 240 -6.54 -0.07 -0.25
C PHE A 240 -7.21 -0.41 -1.58
N ASP A 241 -8.52 -0.52 -1.57
CA ASP A 241 -9.35 -0.69 -2.76
C ASP A 241 -9.99 0.66 -3.09
N LEU A 242 -9.36 1.40 -4.01
CA LEU A 242 -9.75 2.76 -4.37
C LEU A 242 -10.82 2.74 -5.47
N ASN A 243 -11.95 3.42 -5.21
CA ASN A 243 -13.05 3.58 -6.15
C ASN A 243 -13.30 5.08 -6.38
N PRO A 244 -12.70 5.69 -7.42
CA PRO A 244 -12.93 7.08 -7.80
C PRO A 244 -14.37 7.34 -8.25
N GLY A 245 -14.95 8.47 -7.85
CA GLY A 245 -16.31 8.79 -8.28
C GLY A 245 -16.80 10.17 -7.88
N GLN A 246 -18.13 10.36 -7.94
CA GLN A 246 -18.76 11.55 -7.37
C GLN A 246 -18.39 11.69 -5.89
N GLU A 247 -18.50 10.58 -5.18
CA GLU A 247 -17.84 10.33 -3.91
C GLU A 247 -16.78 9.28 -4.18
N THR A 248 -15.52 9.64 -3.96
CA THR A 248 -14.44 8.65 -3.97
C THR A 248 -14.43 7.96 -2.62
N PHE A 249 -14.45 6.64 -2.61
CA PHE A 249 -14.32 5.84 -1.39
C PHE A 249 -13.16 4.86 -1.51
N ILE A 250 -12.66 4.45 -0.36
CA ILE A 250 -11.53 3.51 -0.24
C ILE A 250 -11.90 2.49 0.81
N ASP A 251 -11.99 1.21 0.42
CA ASP A 251 -12.04 0.13 1.39
C ASP A 251 -10.61 -0.16 1.86
N VAL A 252 -10.41 -0.16 3.18
CA VAL A 252 -9.09 -0.36 3.79
C VAL A 252 -9.10 -1.61 4.64
N ASN A 253 -8.32 -2.61 4.26
CA ASN A 253 -8.06 -3.78 5.10
C ASN A 253 -6.65 -3.69 5.70
N ALA A 254 -6.54 -3.83 7.02
CA ALA A 254 -5.29 -3.68 7.75
C ALA A 254 -5.04 -4.83 8.73
N THR A 255 -3.83 -5.37 8.72
CA THR A 255 -3.34 -6.34 9.71
C THR A 255 -2.14 -5.72 10.42
N LEU A 256 -2.25 -5.50 11.73
CA LEU A 256 -1.24 -4.81 12.52
C LEU A 256 -0.51 -5.79 13.44
N PHE A 257 0.80 -5.59 13.61
CA PHE A 257 1.63 -6.36 14.54
C PHE A 257 2.33 -5.39 15.49
N ALA A 258 2.16 -5.62 16.79
CA ALA A 258 2.85 -4.85 17.80
C ALA A 258 4.33 -5.30 17.89
N ARG A 259 5.26 -4.34 17.82
CA ARG A 259 6.69 -4.53 18.10
C ARG A 259 7.01 -4.28 19.57
N LYS A 260 6.31 -3.32 20.20
CA LYS A 260 6.36 -3.07 21.65
C LYS A 260 5.09 -3.59 22.33
N PRO A 261 5.14 -3.91 23.64
CA PRO A 261 3.94 -4.27 24.39
C PRO A 261 2.90 -3.15 24.42
N THR A 262 1.63 -3.48 24.18
CA THR A 262 0.46 -2.60 24.39
C THR A 262 0.60 -1.18 23.81
N PRO A 263 0.90 -1.02 22.51
CA PRO A 263 0.93 0.30 21.91
C PRO A 263 -0.48 0.91 21.90
N ALA A 264 -0.58 2.21 22.20
CA ALA A 264 -1.84 2.94 22.10
C ALA A 264 -2.12 3.25 20.62
N LEU A 265 -2.95 2.42 19.98
CA LEU A 265 -3.25 2.50 18.54
C LEU A 265 -4.48 3.36 18.27
N GLY A 266 -4.35 4.34 17.39
CA GLY A 266 -5.46 5.07 16.77
C GLY A 266 -5.74 4.51 15.37
N LEU A 267 -6.93 3.93 15.20
CA LEU A 267 -7.39 3.32 13.95
C LEU A 267 -8.20 4.31 13.11
N ALA A 268 -8.14 4.16 11.78
CA ALA A 268 -8.76 5.06 10.81
C ALA A 268 -8.58 6.57 11.15
N PRO A 269 -7.35 7.02 11.45
CA PRO A 269 -7.11 8.39 11.89
C PRO A 269 -7.33 9.39 10.75
N LEU A 270 -7.99 10.49 11.08
CA LEU A 270 -8.15 11.66 10.24
C LEU A 270 -7.39 12.84 10.85
N SER A 271 -6.83 13.71 10.01
CA SER A 271 -6.12 14.92 10.40
C SER A 271 -6.61 16.07 9.54
N SER A 272 -7.12 17.10 10.17
CA SER A 272 -7.71 18.26 9.50
C SER A 272 -7.15 19.55 10.09
N MET A 273 -7.61 20.69 9.58
CA MET A 273 -7.26 22.02 10.05
C MET A 273 -8.52 22.81 10.39
N TYR A 274 -8.50 23.50 11.54
CA TYR A 274 -9.53 24.46 11.93
C TYR A 274 -8.85 25.72 12.46
N PHE A 275 -9.12 26.87 11.85
CA PHE A 275 -8.59 28.15 12.32
C PHE A 275 -9.68 29.02 12.95
N VAL A 276 -10.76 29.28 12.20
CA VAL A 276 -11.91 30.07 12.66
C VAL A 276 -13.19 29.57 12.02
N GLY A 277 -14.29 29.50 12.78
CA GLY A 277 -15.64 29.25 12.26
C GLY A 277 -16.69 30.16 12.86
N LYS A 278 -17.98 29.97 12.52
CA LYS A 278 -19.09 30.83 12.96
C LYS A 278 -19.23 30.99 14.49
N ALA A 279 -18.73 30.01 15.25
CA ALA A 279 -18.78 30.02 16.71
C ALA A 279 -17.69 30.90 17.33
N ASP A 280 -16.63 31.23 16.59
CA ASP A 280 -15.53 32.04 17.06
C ASP A 280 -15.80 33.54 16.87
N ARG A 281 -15.56 34.33 17.93
CA ARG A 281 -15.64 35.81 17.88
C ARG A 281 -14.27 36.50 17.86
N ARG A 282 -13.18 35.72 17.89
CA ARG A 282 -11.81 36.23 18.09
C ARG A 282 -11.18 36.86 16.84
N TYR A 283 -11.68 36.56 15.65
CA TYR A 283 -11.07 36.95 14.37
C TYR A 283 -12.05 37.74 13.48
N ALA A 284 -12.62 38.82 14.03
CA ALA A 284 -13.68 39.59 13.36
C ALA A 284 -13.22 40.50 12.20
N ASP A 285 -11.91 40.74 12.07
CA ASP A 285 -11.34 41.66 11.07
C ASP A 285 -10.89 40.96 9.76
N ASP A 286 -11.10 39.65 9.63
CA ASP A 286 -10.83 38.92 8.38
C ASP A 286 -12.03 39.04 7.43
N PHE A 287 -11.77 39.23 6.13
CA PHE A 287 -12.83 39.26 5.12
C PHE A 287 -13.50 37.89 4.91
N ARG A 288 -12.83 36.81 5.33
CA ARG A 288 -13.36 35.44 5.31
C ARG A 288 -14.17 35.20 6.57
N GLY A 289 -15.44 34.83 6.39
CA GLY A 289 -16.31 34.48 7.53
C GLY A 289 -15.90 33.20 8.26
N GLU A 290 -15.20 32.29 7.58
CA GLU A 290 -14.72 31.01 8.11
C GLU A 290 -13.42 30.58 7.40
N LEU A 291 -12.58 29.82 8.09
CA LEU A 291 -11.36 29.22 7.55
C LEU A 291 -11.05 27.90 8.25
N HIS A 292 -11.41 26.79 7.61
CA HIS A 292 -11.18 25.42 8.09
C HIS A 292 -11.33 24.43 6.92
N ASP A 293 -10.73 23.25 7.09
CA ASP A 293 -10.95 22.09 6.21
C ASP A 293 -12.08 21.19 6.74
N SER A 294 -12.43 21.33 8.02
CA SER A 294 -13.53 20.64 8.70
C SER A 294 -14.01 21.50 9.86
N ASP A 295 -15.32 21.53 10.12
CA ASP A 295 -15.95 22.34 11.18
C ASP A 295 -16.49 21.52 12.36
N GLY A 296 -16.56 20.21 12.22
CA GLY A 296 -17.01 19.31 13.29
C GLY A 296 -16.69 17.84 13.04
N LEU A 297 -16.80 17.07 14.12
CA LEU A 297 -16.76 15.62 14.13
C LEU A 297 -18.19 15.09 14.22
N LEU A 298 -18.64 14.41 13.16
CA LEU A 298 -19.88 13.67 13.14
C LEU A 298 -19.60 12.21 13.53
N MET A 299 -20.38 11.68 14.48
CA MET A 299 -20.28 10.29 14.91
C MET A 299 -21.66 9.64 14.88
N HIS A 300 -21.73 8.46 14.28
CA HIS A 300 -22.87 7.55 14.46
C HIS A 300 -22.43 6.43 15.41
N THR A 301 -22.99 6.41 16.61
CA THR A 301 -22.53 5.54 17.69
C THR A 301 -23.06 4.11 17.52
N GLY A 302 -22.43 3.15 18.21
CA GLY A 302 -22.94 1.77 18.27
C GLY A 302 -24.33 1.64 18.93
N ALA A 303 -24.80 2.69 19.62
CA ALA A 303 -26.15 2.75 20.18
C ALA A 303 -27.19 3.36 19.21
N GLY A 304 -26.79 3.75 18.00
CA GLY A 304 -27.66 4.36 16.98
C GLY A 304 -27.87 5.87 17.15
N GLU A 305 -27.09 6.53 18.01
CA GLU A 305 -27.15 7.98 18.20
C GLU A 305 -26.25 8.71 17.19
N TRP A 306 -26.71 9.85 16.70
CA TRP A 306 -25.89 10.79 15.93
C TRP A 306 -25.41 11.92 16.84
N ILE A 307 -24.09 12.05 16.97
CA ILE A 307 -23.43 13.10 17.76
C ILE A 307 -22.67 14.02 16.82
N TRP A 308 -22.90 15.33 16.94
CA TRP A 308 -22.10 16.36 16.29
C TRP A 308 -21.26 17.12 17.32
N ARG A 309 -19.94 17.08 17.16
CA ARG A 309 -18.99 17.81 18.01
C ARG A 309 -18.28 18.89 17.18
N PRO A 310 -18.69 20.18 17.28
CA PRO A 310 -18.01 21.27 16.59
C PRO A 310 -16.53 21.32 16.98
N LEU A 311 -15.67 21.60 15.99
CA LEU A 311 -14.24 21.84 16.22
C LEU A 311 -14.02 23.26 16.76
N SER A 312 -12.88 23.45 17.41
CA SER A 312 -12.44 24.72 17.95
C SER A 312 -10.93 24.82 17.85
N ASN A 313 -10.39 26.05 17.82
CA ASN A 313 -8.96 26.33 17.94
C ASN A 313 -8.65 26.85 19.38
N PRO A 314 -8.47 25.95 20.37
CA PRO A 314 -8.40 26.31 21.80
C PRO A 314 -7.18 27.15 22.17
#